data_AF-A0A392MU24-F1
#
_entry.id   AF-A0A392MU24-F1
#
_cell.length_a   1.000
_cell.length_b   1.000
_cell.length_c   1.000
_cell.angle_alpha   90.00
_cell.angle_beta   90.00
_cell.angle_gamma   90.00
#
_symmetry.space_group_name_H-M   'P 1'
#
loop_
_entity.id
_entity.type
_entity.pdbx_description
1 polymer ?
#
loop_
_entity_poly.entity_id
_entity_poly.type
_entity_poly.pdbx_seq_one_letter_code
_entity_poly.pdbx_strand_id
1 'polypeptide(L)'
;MRKNLLKYVRVREFAPEAEFHDPCHSFTLPNVICRDLDLCRDPTLLTEEWHCAVPQCGQPYDREVMENALLQIARQRERQYHLQDLVCVRCNQVKAAHLAEQCACAGSFKCKEDATEFRKKML
;
A
#
# COMPACT_ATOMS: atom_id res chain seq x y z
N MET A 1 -2.66 -30.47 -2.16
CA MET A 1 -4.10 -30.20 -2.38
C MET A 1 -4.43 -29.45 -3.68
N ARG A 2 -3.56 -28.58 -4.23
CA ARG A 2 -3.83 -27.80 -5.47
C ARG A 2 -4.06 -28.60 -6.76
N LYS A 3 -3.38 -29.75 -6.94
CA LYS A 3 -3.33 -30.51 -8.22
C LYS A 3 -4.68 -31.06 -8.72
N ASN A 4 -5.62 -31.35 -7.81
CA ASN A 4 -6.90 -31.92 -8.19
C ASN A 4 -7.93 -30.85 -8.56
N LEU A 5 -7.86 -29.67 -7.93
CA LEU A 5 -8.85 -28.59 -8.13
C LEU A 5 -8.71 -27.92 -9.50
N LEU A 6 -7.48 -27.70 -9.99
CA LEU A 6 -7.24 -27.10 -11.32
C LEU A 6 -7.79 -27.95 -12.47
N LYS A 7 -7.85 -29.28 -12.30
CA LYS A 7 -8.45 -30.20 -13.29
C LYS A 7 -9.96 -29.98 -13.43
N TYR A 8 -10.67 -29.65 -12.34
CA TYR A 8 -12.12 -29.39 -12.38
C TYR A 8 -12.44 -28.10 -13.13
N VAL A 9 -11.59 -27.07 -13.01
CA VAL A 9 -11.75 -25.79 -13.72
C VAL A 9 -11.04 -25.76 -15.08
N ARG A 10 -10.51 -26.89 -15.55
CA ARG A 10 -9.81 -27.05 -16.84
C ARG A 10 -8.61 -26.10 -17.03
N VAL A 11 -7.97 -25.68 -15.95
CA VAL A 11 -6.76 -24.84 -15.97
C VAL A 11 -5.52 -25.74 -15.86
N ARG A 12 -4.50 -25.49 -16.69
CA ARG A 12 -3.24 -26.25 -16.65
C ARG A 12 -2.38 -25.77 -15.47
N GLU A 13 -1.60 -26.67 -14.88
CA GLU A 13 -0.81 -26.39 -13.66
C GLU A 13 0.20 -25.23 -13.81
N PHE A 14 0.70 -24.99 -15.02
CA PHE A 14 1.66 -23.93 -15.34
C PHE A 14 1.06 -22.83 -16.22
N ALA A 15 -0.26 -22.77 -16.33
CA ALA A 15 -0.91 -21.66 -17.01
C ALA A 15 -0.77 -20.39 -16.15
N PRO A 16 -0.60 -19.20 -16.74
CA PRO A 16 -0.55 -17.95 -15.98
C PRO A 16 -1.81 -17.76 -15.11
N GLU A 17 -2.97 -18.27 -15.54
CA GLU A 17 -4.22 -18.23 -14.78
C GLU A 17 -4.25 -19.24 -13.60
N ALA A 18 -3.32 -20.19 -13.53
CA ALA A 18 -3.13 -21.08 -12.38
C ALA A 18 -2.21 -20.47 -11.31
N GLU A 19 -1.55 -19.34 -11.61
CA GLU A 19 -0.76 -18.63 -10.62
C GLU A 19 -1.68 -18.03 -9.57
N PHE A 20 -1.40 -18.35 -8.30
CA PHE A 20 -2.17 -17.78 -7.21
C PHE A 20 -1.74 -16.34 -7.01
N HIS A 21 -2.63 -15.41 -7.37
CA HIS A 21 -2.53 -14.02 -6.96
C HIS A 21 -3.37 -13.82 -5.71
N ASP A 22 -2.74 -13.27 -4.66
CA ASP A 22 -3.46 -12.90 -3.45
C ASP A 22 -4.52 -11.85 -3.81
N PRO A 23 -5.81 -12.12 -3.58
CA PRO A 23 -6.87 -11.20 -3.97
C PRO A 23 -6.90 -9.92 -3.13
N CYS A 24 -6.21 -9.89 -1.97
CA CYS A 24 -6.13 -8.69 -1.13
C CYS A 24 -4.71 -8.10 -1.13
N HIS A 25 -4.64 -6.77 -1.23
CA HIS A 25 -3.44 -6.05 -0.84
C HIS A 25 -3.29 -6.13 0.68
N SER A 26 -2.13 -6.57 1.16
CA SER A 26 -1.78 -6.48 2.57
C SER A 26 -1.75 -5.03 2.99
N PHE A 27 -2.48 -4.66 4.03
CA PHE A 27 -2.41 -3.33 4.61
C PHE A 27 -1.88 -3.44 6.04
N THR A 28 -0.61 -3.11 6.21
CA THR A 28 0.05 -3.14 7.51
C THR A 28 -0.11 -1.80 8.22
N LEU A 29 -0.72 -1.81 9.40
CA LEU A 29 -0.69 -0.73 10.37
C LEU A 29 0.56 -0.90 11.25
N PRO A 30 1.59 -0.06 11.09
CA PRO A 30 2.83 -0.19 11.85
C PRO A 30 2.68 0.34 13.28
N ASN A 31 3.50 -0.19 14.20
CA ASN A 31 3.63 0.31 15.58
C ASN A 31 2.33 0.29 16.39
N VAL A 32 1.44 -0.67 16.11
CA VAL A 32 0.36 -0.98 17.04
C VAL A 32 0.97 -1.63 18.29
N ILE A 33 0.34 -1.48 19.45
CA ILE A 33 0.86 -1.96 20.73
C ILE A 33 1.36 -3.41 20.59
N CYS A 34 2.66 -3.59 20.89
CA CYS A 34 3.40 -4.84 20.83
C CYS A 34 3.71 -5.47 19.46
N ARG A 35 3.12 -5.03 18.33
CA ARG A 35 3.43 -5.52 16.97
C ARG A 35 2.79 -4.72 15.84
N ASP A 36 3.28 -4.93 14.62
CA ASP A 36 2.58 -4.50 13.40
C ASP A 36 1.36 -5.41 13.12
N LEU A 37 0.28 -4.84 12.59
CA LEU A 37 -0.96 -5.56 12.25
C LEU A 37 -1.24 -5.50 10.75
N ASP A 38 -1.41 -6.65 10.10
CA ASP A 38 -1.95 -6.71 8.74
C ASP A 38 -3.47 -6.80 8.79
N LEU A 39 -4.16 -5.68 8.52
CA LEU A 39 -5.62 -5.57 8.65
C LEU A 39 -6.38 -6.50 7.69
N CYS A 40 -5.76 -6.96 6.61
CA CYS A 40 -6.40 -7.80 5.61
C CYS A 40 -6.16 -9.30 5.86
N ARG A 41 -5.05 -9.64 6.53
CA ARG A 41 -4.56 -11.03 6.61
C ARG A 41 -4.43 -11.57 8.03
N ASP A 42 -4.50 -10.72 9.05
CA ASP A 42 -4.32 -11.15 10.43
C ASP A 42 -5.58 -11.89 10.94
N PRO A 43 -5.49 -13.20 11.23
CA PRO A 43 -6.64 -13.98 11.67
C PRO A 43 -7.18 -13.55 13.03
N THR A 44 -6.38 -12.83 13.82
CA THR A 44 -6.80 -12.34 15.16
C THR A 44 -7.70 -11.11 15.09
N LEU A 45 -7.88 -10.55 13.90
CA LEU A 45 -8.77 -9.40 13.63
C LEU A 45 -10.10 -9.82 12.99
N LEU A 46 -10.35 -11.13 12.83
CA LEU A 46 -11.59 -11.66 12.26
C LEU A 46 -12.78 -11.59 13.22
N THR A 47 -12.54 -11.39 14.52
CA THR A 47 -13.55 -11.22 15.56
C THR A 47 -13.92 -9.75 15.73
N GLU A 48 -15.09 -9.45 16.29
CA GLU A 48 -15.49 -8.05 16.57
C GLU A 48 -14.60 -7.39 17.63
N GLU A 49 -14.06 -8.19 18.55
CA GLU A 49 -13.13 -7.75 19.59
C GLU A 49 -11.69 -8.04 19.16
N TRP A 50 -10.90 -6.98 18.94
CA TRP A 50 -9.51 -7.11 18.54
C TRP A 50 -8.61 -7.01 19.78
N HIS A 51 -7.77 -8.03 19.96
CA HIS A 51 -6.86 -8.13 21.09
C HIS A 51 -5.43 -8.36 20.63
N CYS A 52 -4.48 -7.92 21.44
CA CYS A 52 -3.08 -8.21 21.20
C CYS A 52 -2.82 -9.72 21.28
N ALA A 53 -2.39 -10.31 20.17
CA ALA A 53 -2.08 -11.74 20.09
C ALA A 53 -0.73 -12.13 20.72
N VAL A 54 0.02 -11.15 21.25
CA VAL A 54 1.28 -11.43 21.94
C VAL A 54 0.97 -12.20 23.23
N PRO A 55 1.64 -13.35 23.46
CA PRO A 55 1.46 -14.11 24.69
C PRO A 55 1.63 -13.20 25.91
N GLN A 56 0.74 -13.31 26.89
CA GLN A 56 0.73 -12.54 28.14
C GLN A 56 0.33 -11.05 28.03
N CYS A 57 0.09 -10.52 26.82
CA CYS A 57 -0.44 -9.17 26.66
C CYS A 57 -1.98 -9.20 26.70
N GLY A 58 -2.62 -9.74 25.66
CA GLY A 58 -4.08 -9.86 25.58
C GLY A 58 -4.84 -8.53 25.71
N GLN A 59 -4.17 -7.38 25.66
CA GLN A 59 -4.80 -6.07 25.78
C GLN A 59 -5.77 -5.84 24.61
N PRO A 60 -6.99 -5.34 24.87
CA PRO A 60 -7.90 -4.93 23.80
C PRO A 60 -7.29 -3.74 23.06
N TYR A 61 -7.39 -3.75 21.73
CA TYR A 61 -7.00 -2.60 20.95
C TYR A 61 -8.06 -1.50 20.99
N ASP A 62 -7.61 -0.27 21.16
CA ASP A 62 -8.46 0.90 21.01
C ASP A 62 -8.71 1.19 19.52
N ARG A 63 -9.96 1.00 19.10
CA ARG A 63 -10.38 1.19 17.70
C ARG A 63 -10.24 2.64 17.25
N GLU A 64 -10.52 3.61 18.12
CA GLU A 64 -10.40 5.03 17.76
C GLU A 64 -8.93 5.40 17.52
N VAL A 65 -8.01 4.85 18.32
CA VAL A 65 -6.57 5.07 18.12
C VAL A 65 -6.09 4.45 16.81
N MET A 66 -6.51 3.22 16.50
CA MET A 66 -6.15 2.56 15.24
C MET A 66 -6.73 3.29 14.02
N GLU A 67 -8.00 3.69 14.08
CA GLU A 67 -8.66 4.47 13.03
C GLU A 67 -7.95 5.80 12.81
N ASN A 68 -7.60 6.50 13.89
CA ASN A 68 -6.81 7.72 13.79
C ASN A 68 -5.44 7.48 13.17
N ALA A 69 -4.75 6.38 13.50
CA ALA A 69 -3.47 6.03 12.89
C ALA A 69 -3.61 5.77 11.38
N LEU A 70 -4.68 5.09 10.96
CA LEU A 70 -5.00 4.91 9.53
C LEU A 70 -5.24 6.24 8.83
N LEU A 71 -5.99 7.15 9.45
CA LEU A 71 -6.20 8.51 8.93
C LEU A 71 -4.88 9.28 8.80
N GLN A 72 -3.96 9.15 9.76
CA GLN A 72 -2.65 9.79 9.65
C GLN A 72 -1.82 9.23 8.49
N ILE A 73 -1.86 7.91 8.26
CA ILE A 73 -1.17 7.29 7.12
C ILE A 73 -1.71 7.84 5.80
N ALA A 74 -3.02 7.91 5.64
CA ALA A 74 -3.67 8.47 4.45
C ALA A 74 -3.25 9.93 4.21
N ARG A 75 -3.33 10.77 5.26
CA ARG A 75 -2.91 12.18 5.20
C ARG A 75 -1.43 12.34 4.90
N GLN A 76 -0.59 11.45 5.42
CA GLN A 76 0.84 11.47 5.16
C GLN A 76 1.15 11.12 3.70
N ARG A 77 0.49 10.10 3.14
CA ARG A 77 0.61 9.74 1.72
C ARG A 77 0.16 10.87 0.82
N GLU A 78 -0.99 11.48 1.11
CA GLU A 78 -1.49 12.66 0.40
C GLU A 78 -0.48 13.80 0.41
N ARG A 79 0.06 14.12 1.59
CA ARG A 79 1.06 15.19 1.74
C ARG A 79 2.32 14.88 0.94
N GLN A 80 2.82 13.65 0.98
CA GLN A 80 3.97 13.23 0.19
C GLN A 80 3.73 13.38 -1.30
N TYR A 81 2.52 13.01 -1.78
CA TYR A 81 2.16 13.18 -3.18
C TYR A 81 2.11 14.66 -3.60
N HIS A 82 1.58 15.55 -2.75
CA HIS A 82 1.56 16.98 -3.09
C HIS A 82 2.92 17.67 -2.98
N LEU A 83 3.79 17.20 -2.08
CA LEU A 83 5.12 17.76 -1.86
C LEU A 83 6.23 17.06 -2.66
N GLN A 84 5.88 16.12 -3.52
CA GLN A 84 6.84 15.37 -4.31
C GLN A 84 7.64 16.26 -5.27
N ASP A 85 8.80 15.77 -5.67
CA ASP A 85 9.58 16.37 -6.74
C ASP A 85 8.88 16.25 -8.10
N LEU A 86 9.15 17.21 -8.97
CA LEU A 86 8.87 17.09 -10.39
C LEU A 86 10.15 16.71 -11.14
N VAL A 87 10.03 15.82 -12.12
CA VAL A 87 11.14 15.32 -12.94
C VAL A 87 10.94 15.68 -14.41
N CYS A 88 12.03 16.03 -15.09
CA CYS A 88 11.97 16.34 -16.52
C CYS A 88 11.73 15.06 -17.34
N VAL A 89 10.77 15.08 -18.25
CA VAL A 89 10.45 13.93 -19.11
C VAL A 89 11.60 13.55 -20.05
N ARG A 90 12.45 14.51 -20.44
CA ARG A 90 13.55 14.28 -21.40
C ARG A 90 14.85 13.82 -20.75
N CYS A 91 15.30 14.52 -19.70
CA CYS A 91 16.61 14.27 -19.09
C CYS A 91 16.55 13.65 -17.69
N ASN A 92 15.34 13.40 -17.15
CA ASN A 92 15.09 12.83 -15.82
C ASN A 92 15.71 13.60 -14.64
N GLN A 93 16.14 14.85 -14.84
CA GLN A 93 16.61 15.72 -13.77
C GLN A 93 15.44 16.27 -12.95
N VAL A 94 15.66 16.43 -11.65
CA VAL A 94 14.69 17.04 -10.72
C VAL A 94 14.59 18.54 -10.98
N LYS A 95 13.36 19.08 -10.92
CA LYS A 95 13.10 20.52 -11.05
C LYS A 95 13.74 21.27 -9.88
N ALA A 96 14.83 21.99 -10.16
CA ALA A 96 15.58 22.73 -9.15
C ALA A 96 14.95 24.08 -8.76
N ALA A 97 14.25 24.75 -9.67
CA ALA A 97 13.70 26.09 -9.44
C ALA A 97 12.16 26.08 -9.42
N HIS A 98 11.54 26.71 -8.42
CA HIS A 98 10.08 26.68 -8.23
C HIS A 98 9.29 27.26 -9.41
N LEU A 99 9.72 28.41 -9.93
CA LEU A 99 9.01 29.15 -11.00
C LEU A 99 9.37 28.71 -12.42
N ALA A 100 10.31 27.78 -12.60
CA ALA A 100 10.69 27.32 -13.93
C ALA A 100 9.58 26.46 -14.55
N GLU A 101 9.01 26.91 -15.67
CA GLU A 101 7.98 26.15 -16.41
C GLU A 101 8.60 25.00 -17.22
N GLN A 102 9.85 25.15 -17.66
CA GLN A 102 10.58 24.19 -18.48
C GLN A 102 11.96 23.89 -17.89
N CYS A 103 12.47 22.70 -18.18
CA CYS A 103 13.83 22.31 -17.83
C CYS A 103 14.85 23.05 -18.70
N ALA A 104 16.12 23.12 -18.26
CA ALA A 104 17.22 23.66 -19.06
C ALA A 104 17.41 22.95 -20.42
N CYS A 105 16.94 21.70 -20.56
CA CYS A 105 16.90 20.95 -21.82
C CYS A 105 15.62 21.22 -22.66
N ALA A 106 14.84 22.24 -22.31
CA ALA A 106 13.53 22.58 -22.88
C ALA A 106 12.48 21.45 -22.78
N GLY A 107 12.67 20.50 -21.84
CA GLY A 107 11.70 19.46 -21.55
C GLY A 107 10.65 19.91 -20.53
N SER A 108 9.44 19.38 -20.63
CA SER A 108 8.39 19.54 -19.61
C SER A 108 8.69 18.71 -18.36
N PHE A 109 8.07 19.08 -17.25
CA PHE A 109 8.14 18.37 -15.99
C PHE A 109 6.87 17.52 -15.77
N LYS A 110 7.03 16.40 -15.07
CA LYS A 110 5.93 15.55 -14.58
C LYS A 110 6.15 15.22 -13.10
N CYS A 111 5.11 14.76 -12.42
CA CYS A 111 5.24 14.19 -11.08
C CYS A 111 6.19 12.98 -11.10
N LYS A 112 6.99 12.82 -10.05
CA LYS A 112 7.89 11.68 -9.89
C LYS A 112 7.10 10.38 -9.66
N GLU A 113 6.05 10.46 -8.84
CA GLU A 113 5.02 9.45 -8.66
C GLU A 113 3.79 9.85 -9.48
N ASP A 114 3.36 8.96 -10.37
CA ASP A 114 2.18 9.18 -11.19
C ASP A 114 0.89 9.06 -10.36
N ALA A 115 -0.15 9.81 -10.75
CA ALA A 115 -1.44 9.82 -10.05
C ALA A 115 -2.08 8.42 -9.95
N THR A 116 -1.84 7.55 -10.93
CA THR A 116 -2.35 6.17 -10.95
C THR A 116 -1.66 5.29 -9.92
N GLU A 117 -0.35 5.45 -9.72
CA GLU A 117 0.40 4.73 -8.69
C GLU A 117 0.01 5.20 -7.29
N PHE A 118 -0.12 6.51 -7.09
CA PHE A 118 -0.62 7.09 -5.85
C PHE A 118 -2.00 6.51 -5.47
N ARG A 119 -2.94 6.47 -6.41
CA ARG A 119 -4.29 5.90 -6.17
C ARG A 119 -4.24 4.43 -5.78
N LYS A 120 -3.36 3.63 -6.40
CA LYS A 120 -3.18 2.22 -6.02
C LYS A 120 -2.65 2.05 -4.61
N LYS A 121 -1.84 2.99 -4.11
CA LYS A 121 -1.36 2.99 -2.72
C LYS A 121 -2.38 3.53 -1.72
N MET A 122 -3.45 4.19 -2.18
CA MET A 122 -4.53 4.67 -1.31
C MET A 122 -5.63 3.62 -1.11
N LEU A 123 -5.72 2.64 -2.01
CA LEU A 123 -6.55 1.44 -1.91
C LEU A 123 -5.82 0.33 -1.15
#